data_AF-A0A3T0KV76-F1
#
_entry.id   AF-A0A3T0KV76-F1
#
_cell.length_a   1.000
_cell.length_b   1.000
_cell.length_c   1.000
_cell.angle_alpha   90.00
_cell.angle_beta   90.00
_cell.angle_gamma   90.00
#
_symmetry.space_group_name_H-M   'P 1'
#
loop_
_entity.id
_entity.type
_entity.pdbx_description
1 polymer ?
#
loop_
_entity_poly.entity_id
_entity_poly.type
_entity_poly.pdbx_seq_one_letter_code
_entity_poly.pdbx_strand_id
1 'polypeptide(L)' 'MSEKCFYCTSDIQENGIHHVTFHVTNEHRDETLCDECYQEWLQGIKE' A
#
# COMPACT_ATOMS: atom_id res chain seq x y z
N MET A 1 16.72 5.18 1.70
CA MET A 1 15.81 5.96 0.83
C MET A 1 14.44 5.77 1.43
N SER A 2 13.70 6.84 1.74
CA SER A 2 12.35 6.68 2.27
C SER A 2 11.38 6.44 1.13
N GLU A 3 10.59 5.37 1.21
CA GLU A 3 9.49 5.19 0.27
C GLU A 3 8.25 5.91 0.80
N LYS A 4 7.36 6.30 -0.11
CA LYS A 4 6.15 7.03 0.27
C LYS A 4 4.95 6.13 0.13
N CYS A 5 4.02 6.26 1.07
CA CYS A 5 2.75 5.57 0.97
C CYS A 5 1.98 6.07 -0.24
N PHE A 6 1.51 5.16 -1.08
CA PHE A 6 0.71 5.49 -2.25
C PHE A 6 -0.59 6.24 -1.86
N TYR A 7 -1.21 5.87 -0.74
CA TYR A 7 -2.48 6.48 -0.30
C TYR A 7 -2.28 7.81 0.42
N CYS A 8 -1.49 7.83 1.50
CA CYS A 8 -1.37 9.01 2.35
C CYS A 8 -0.13 9.87 2.04
N THR A 9 0.70 9.48 1.07
CA THR A 9 1.97 10.16 0.69
C THR A 9 2.94 10.36 1.86
N SER A 10 2.69 9.71 2.99
CA SER A 10 3.54 9.79 4.18
C SER A 10 4.83 9.04 3.95
N ASP A 11 5.90 9.56 4.55
CA ASP A 11 7.23 8.96 4.50
C ASP A 11 7.24 7.67 5.32
N ILE A 12 7.47 6.54 4.65
CA ILE A 12 7.50 5.23 5.29
C ILE A 12 8.96 4.86 5.52
N GLN A 13 9.26 4.51 6.77
CA GLN A 13 10.55 3.93 7.09
C GLN A 13 10.63 2.50 6.53
N GLU A 14 11.83 2.06 6.19
CA GLU A 14 12.09 0.76 5.56
C GLU A 14 11.47 -0.43 6.32
N ASN A 15 11.31 -0.32 7.65
CA ASN A 15 10.68 -1.34 8.50
C ASN A 15 9.14 -1.37 8.48
N GLY A 16 8.47 -0.39 7.87
CA GLY A 16 7.00 -0.28 7.85
C GLY A 16 6.40 -0.23 6.44
N ILE A 17 7.20 -0.57 5.43
CA ILE A 17 6.80 -0.62 4.02
C ILE A 17 6.11 -1.96 3.75
N HIS A 18 4.87 -1.88 3.28
CA HIS A 18 4.09 -3.03 2.80
C HIS A 18 3.87 -2.91 1.30
N HIS A 19 4.30 -3.92 0.55
CA HIS A 19 4.10 -3.97 -0.89
C HIS A 19 2.77 -4.66 -1.17
N VAL A 20 1.89 -3.99 -1.89
CA VAL A 20 0.59 -4.52 -2.27
C VAL A 20 0.44 -4.47 -3.78
N THR A 21 -0.26 -5.47 -4.31
CA THR A 21 -0.58 -5.53 -5.73
C THR A 21 -2.08 -5.22 -5.90
N PHE A 22 -2.38 -4.08 -6.50
CA PHE A 22 -3.74 -3.71 -6.86
C PHE A 22 -4.12 -4.36 -8.18
N HIS A 23 -5.30 -4.97 -8.23
CA HIS A 23 -5.84 -5.58 -9.45
C HIS A 23 -6.87 -4.63 -10.07
N VAL A 24 -6.42 -3.70 -10.91
CA VAL A 24 -7.31 -2.71 -11.53
C VAL A 24 -7.61 -3.12 -12.97
N THR A 25 -8.83 -3.61 -13.19
CA THR A 25 -9.54 -3.85 -14.47
C THR A 25 -8.86 -4.74 -15.53
N ASN A 26 -7.54 -4.75 -15.64
CA ASN A 26 -6.73 -5.69 -16.42
C ASN A 26 -5.22 -5.60 -16.13
N GLU A 27 -4.78 -4.78 -15.17
CA GLU A 27 -3.36 -4.61 -14.80
C GLU A 27 -3.15 -4.87 -13.31
N HIS A 28 -2.03 -5.54 -13.02
CA HIS A 28 -1.46 -5.62 -11.69
C HIS A 28 -0.57 -4.40 -11.48
N ARG A 29 -0.89 -3.62 -10.45
CA ARG A 29 -0.08 -2.48 -10.07
C ARG A 29 0.51 -2.71 -8.69
N ASP A 30 1.83 -2.88 -8.65
CA ASP A 30 2.58 -2.99 -7.41
C ASP A 30 2.81 -1.58 -6.83
N GLU A 31 2.27 -1.34 -5.64
CA GLU A 31 2.34 -0.07 -4.93
C GLU A 31 2.74 -0.31 -3.47
N THR A 32 3.31 0.71 -2.83
CA THR A 32 3.74 0.65 -1.43
C THR A 32 2.75 1.35 -0.51
N LEU A 33 2.37 0.69 0.58
CA LEU A 33 1.53 1.23 1.64
C LEU A 33 2.28 1.27 2.97
N CYS A 34 1.91 2.24 3.81
CA CYS A 34 2.28 2.22 5.21
C CYS A 34 1.42 1.21 5.97
N ASP A 35 1.84 0.87 7.19
CA ASP A 35 1.14 -0.08 8.06
C ASP A 35 -0.37 0.25 8.21
N GLU A 36 -0.70 1.53 8.40
CA GLU A 36 -2.08 2.00 8.56
C GLU A 36 -2.91 1.79 7.28
N CYS A 37 -2.45 2.34 6.15
CA CYS A 37 -3.17 2.19 4.88
C CYS A 37 -3.23 0.74 4.41
N TYR A 38 -2.22 -0.08 4.75
CA TYR A 38 -2.21 -1.51 4.48
C TYR A 38 -3.30 -2.24 5.29
N GLN A 39 -3.46 -1.92 6.58
CA GLN A 39 -4.54 -2.46 7.40
C GLN A 39 -5.92 -2.07 6.86
N GLU A 40 -6.12 -0.81 6.50
CA GLU A 40 -7.39 -0.35 5.89
C GLU A 40 -7.66 -1.04 4.56
N TRP A 41 -6.64 -1.18 3.71
CA TRP A 41 -6.74 -1.89 2.44
C TRP A 41 -7.11 -3.37 2.64
N LEU A 42 -6.50 -4.06 3.60
CA LEU A 42 -6.86 -5.44 3.96
C LEU A 42 -8.32 -5.56 4.44
N GLN A 43 -8.84 -4.56 5.16
CA GLN A 43 -10.26 -4.54 5.53
C GLN A 43 -11.16 -4.32 4.31
N GLY A 44 -10.75 -3.46 3.37
CA GLY A 44 -11.49 -3.16 2.14
C GLY A 44 -11.52 -4.28 1.10
N ILE A 45 -10.56 -5.22 1.11
CA ILE A 45 -10.59 -6.41 0.21
C ILE A 45 -11.65 -7.44 0.62
N LYS A 46 -12.19 -7.33 1.83
CA LYS A 46 -13.01 -8.40 2.43
C LYS A 46 -14.46 -8.46 1.91
N GLU A 47 -14.81 -7.73 0.85
CA GLU A 47 -16.15 -7.70 0.23
C GLU A 47 -16.23 -8.39 -1.14
#